data_AF-A0A2R6L2Z8-F1
#
_entry.id   AF-A0A2R6L2Z8-F1
#
_cell.length_a   1.000
_cell.length_b   1.000
_cell.length_c   1.000
_cell.angle_alpha   90.00
_cell.angle_beta   90.00
_cell.angle_gamma   90.00
#
_symmetry.space_group_name_H-M   'P 1'
#
loop_
_entity.id
_entity.type
_entity.pdbx_description
1 polymer ?
#
loop_
_entity_poly.entity_id
_entity_poly.type
_entity_poly.pdbx_seq_one_letter_code
_entity_poly.pdbx_strand_id
1 'polypeptide(L)'
;LPDWYLYWSFGLLKLTPLNPELALLGGEKLVSDGVYGVVANLVVVSIIAMVPFLNKGAARRPVEEPGWAALGVGGVVFAFTIAALAVKNLIAATFPIGNHELFDVTFLLPLVAAFLAYAVLKTMREGYMFELNRRYFRLRPPK
;
A
#
# COMPACT_ATOMS: atom_id res chain seq x y z
N LEU A 1 -17.51 -13.39 8.59
CA LEU A 1 -16.22 -12.69 8.43
C LEU A 1 -15.13 -13.73 8.65
N PRO A 2 -14.07 -13.76 7.83
CA PRO A 2 -12.95 -14.69 8.04
C PRO A 2 -12.10 -14.25 9.26
N ASP A 3 -11.02 -14.95 9.55
CA ASP A 3 -10.08 -14.50 10.59
C ASP A 3 -9.40 -13.19 10.19
N TRP A 4 -8.92 -12.44 11.19
CA TRP A 4 -8.40 -11.08 11.02
C TRP A 4 -7.25 -10.98 9.99
N TYR A 5 -6.40 -12.00 9.90
CA TYR A 5 -5.26 -12.02 8.97
C TYR A 5 -5.70 -12.21 7.50
N LEU A 6 -6.96 -12.58 7.25
CA LEU A 6 -7.56 -12.68 5.91
C LEU A 6 -8.39 -11.46 5.52
N TYR A 7 -8.55 -10.47 6.40
CA TYR A 7 -9.36 -9.28 6.10
C TYR A 7 -8.86 -8.48 4.92
N TRP A 8 -7.54 -8.42 4.69
CA TRP A 8 -7.01 -7.70 3.53
C TRP A 8 -7.49 -8.33 2.21
N SER A 9 -7.46 -9.67 2.13
CA SER A 9 -7.90 -10.45 0.96
C SER A 9 -9.41 -10.41 0.77
N PHE A 10 -10.17 -10.51 1.89
CA PHE A 10 -11.62 -10.38 1.86
C PHE A 10 -12.08 -8.96 1.51
N GLY A 11 -11.32 -7.93 1.90
CA GLY A 11 -11.54 -6.54 1.53
C GLY A 11 -11.44 -6.30 0.03
N LEU A 12 -10.57 -7.03 -0.68
CA LEU A 12 -10.47 -6.97 -2.15
C LEU A 12 -11.72 -7.52 -2.85
N LEU A 13 -12.60 -8.25 -2.15
CA LEU A 13 -13.92 -8.63 -2.69
C LEU A 13 -14.96 -7.50 -2.58
N LYS A 14 -14.63 -6.38 -1.93
CA LYS A 14 -15.50 -5.22 -1.77
C LYS A 14 -15.22 -4.12 -2.79
N LEU A 15 -14.52 -4.46 -3.87
CA LEU A 15 -14.13 -3.54 -4.95
C LEU A 15 -15.20 -3.37 -6.04
N THR A 16 -16.46 -3.69 -5.75
CA THR A 16 -17.59 -3.50 -6.68
C THR A 16 -17.62 -2.14 -7.37
N PRO A 17 -17.33 -1.00 -6.70
CA PRO A 17 -17.33 0.30 -7.35
C PRO A 17 -16.24 0.48 -8.43
N LEU A 18 -15.22 -0.38 -8.45
CA LEU A 18 -14.15 -0.38 -9.46
C LEU A 18 -14.42 -1.36 -10.61
N ASN A 19 -15.44 -2.21 -10.51
CA ASN A 19 -15.74 -3.20 -11.54
C ASN A 19 -16.30 -2.48 -12.79
N PRO A 20 -15.59 -2.49 -13.93
CA PRO A 20 -15.98 -1.70 -15.09
C PRO A 20 -17.26 -2.23 -15.73
N GLU A 21 -18.18 -1.31 -16.03
CA GLU A 21 -19.38 -1.55 -16.82
C GLU A 21 -19.10 -1.16 -18.28
N LEU A 22 -19.45 -2.03 -19.22
CA LEU A 22 -19.26 -1.77 -20.65
C LEU A 22 -20.54 -1.17 -21.23
N ALA A 23 -20.45 0.09 -21.67
CA ALA A 23 -21.55 0.75 -22.39
C ALA A 23 -21.96 0.00 -23.68
N LEU A 24 -21.01 -0.72 -24.31
CA LEU A 24 -21.25 -1.57 -25.47
C LEU A 24 -22.07 -2.83 -25.15
N LEU A 25 -22.14 -3.24 -23.88
CA LEU A 25 -22.96 -4.36 -23.39
C LEU A 25 -24.23 -3.85 -22.68
N GLY A 26 -24.68 -2.63 -23.00
CA GLY A 26 -25.87 -2.06 -22.37
C GLY A 26 -25.70 -1.68 -20.90
N GLY A 27 -24.46 -1.51 -20.43
CA GLY A 27 -24.15 -1.22 -19.03
C GLY A 27 -23.95 -2.47 -18.17
N GLU A 28 -23.91 -3.67 -18.76
CA GLU A 28 -23.54 -4.87 -18.01
C GLU A 28 -22.07 -4.83 -17.59
N LYS A 29 -21.81 -5.38 -16.39
CA LYS A 29 -20.46 -5.56 -15.84
C LYS A 29 -19.69 -6.58 -16.68
N LEU A 30 -18.41 -6.30 -16.95
CA LEU A 30 -17.53 -7.20 -17.70
C LEU A 30 -17.42 -8.59 -17.04
N VAL A 31 -17.36 -8.61 -15.71
CA VAL A 31 -17.25 -9.82 -14.89
C VAL A 31 -18.12 -9.68 -13.64
N SER A 32 -18.50 -10.80 -13.03
CA SER A 32 -19.20 -10.76 -11.75
C SER A 32 -18.31 -10.15 -10.65
N ASP A 33 -18.92 -9.48 -9.67
CA ASP A 33 -18.19 -8.83 -8.57
C ASP A 33 -17.30 -9.81 -7.79
N GLY A 34 -17.74 -11.07 -7.66
CA GLY A 34 -16.96 -12.13 -7.04
C GLY A 34 -15.69 -12.44 -7.85
N VAL A 35 -15.83 -12.62 -9.16
CA VAL A 35 -14.68 -12.88 -10.06
C VAL A 35 -13.73 -11.69 -10.06
N TYR A 36 -14.24 -10.46 -10.12
CA TYR A 36 -13.43 -9.24 -10.06
C TYR A 36 -12.57 -9.20 -8.78
N GLY A 37 -13.17 -9.49 -7.63
CA GLY A 37 -12.44 -9.53 -6.36
C GLY A 37 -11.37 -10.62 -6.29
N VAL A 38 -11.61 -11.80 -6.88
CA VAL A 38 -10.59 -12.86 -6.99
C VAL A 38 -9.44 -12.43 -7.89
N VAL A 39 -9.72 -11.80 -9.03
CA VAL A 39 -8.69 -11.25 -9.92
C VAL A 39 -7.87 -10.17 -9.22
N ALA A 40 -8.51 -9.29 -8.44
CA ALA A 40 -7.80 -8.28 -7.65
C ALA A 40 -6.81 -8.90 -6.65
N ASN A 41 -7.17 -10.02 -6.01
CA ASN A 41 -6.24 -10.77 -5.17
C ASN A 41 -5.03 -11.29 -5.95
N LEU A 42 -5.26 -11.88 -7.13
CA LEU A 42 -4.18 -12.36 -8.00
C LEU A 42 -3.24 -11.22 -8.39
N VAL A 43 -3.76 -10.03 -8.70
CA VAL A 43 -2.95 -8.85 -9.03
C VAL A 43 -2.05 -8.45 -7.85
N VAL A 44 -2.60 -8.33 -6.65
CA VAL A 44 -1.83 -7.93 -5.45
C VAL A 44 -0.74 -8.96 -5.14
N VAL A 45 -1.07 -10.25 -5.13
CA VAL A 45 -0.10 -11.32 -4.88
C VAL A 45 0.98 -11.35 -5.96
N SER A 46 0.62 -11.12 -7.23
CA SER A 46 1.58 -11.07 -8.33
C SER A 46 2.57 -9.92 -8.19
N ILE A 47 2.09 -8.72 -7.80
CA ILE A 47 2.97 -7.57 -7.54
C ILE A 47 3.95 -7.89 -6.42
N ILE A 48 3.48 -8.46 -5.31
CA ILE A 48 4.33 -8.84 -4.17
C ILE A 48 5.37 -9.89 -4.59
N ALA A 49 4.95 -10.91 -5.35
CA ALA A 49 5.84 -11.95 -5.86
C ALA A 49 6.93 -11.40 -6.80
N MET A 50 6.67 -10.28 -7.48
CA MET A 50 7.63 -9.62 -8.36
C MET A 50 8.65 -8.75 -7.62
N VAL A 51 8.36 -8.29 -6.40
CA VAL A 51 9.25 -7.42 -5.60
C VAL A 51 10.71 -7.90 -5.52
N PRO A 52 11.03 -9.18 -5.21
CA PRO A 52 12.42 -9.63 -5.11
C PRO A 52 13.20 -9.56 -6.43
N PHE A 53 12.51 -9.56 -7.58
CA PHE A 53 13.14 -9.45 -8.89
C PHE A 53 13.38 -7.99 -9.31
N LEU A 54 12.58 -7.06 -8.76
CA LEU A 54 12.70 -5.63 -9.01
C LEU A 54 13.67 -4.95 -8.04
N ASN A 55 13.59 -5.27 -6.74
CA ASN A 55 14.51 -4.76 -5.73
C ASN A 55 15.74 -5.67 -5.59
N LYS A 56 16.70 -5.50 -6.50
CA LYS A 56 17.96 -6.24 -6.48
C LYS A 56 18.99 -5.54 -5.60
N GLY A 57 19.69 -6.29 -4.75
CA GLY A 57 20.84 -5.80 -4.00
C GLY A 57 21.03 -6.50 -2.67
N ALA A 58 22.09 -6.11 -1.95
CA ALA A 58 22.28 -6.49 -0.56
C ALA A 58 21.20 -5.85 0.33
N ALA A 59 20.96 -6.46 1.49
CA ALA A 59 20.07 -5.89 2.50
C ALA A 59 20.54 -4.48 2.90
N ARG A 60 19.64 -3.50 2.75
CA ARG A 60 19.88 -2.08 3.04
C ARG A 60 18.89 -1.62 4.10
N ARG A 61 19.28 -0.63 4.89
CA ARG A 61 18.37 -0.03 5.88
C ARG A 61 17.31 0.81 5.15
N PRO A 62 16.08 0.94 5.70
CA PRO A 62 15.02 1.71 5.04
C PRO A 62 15.42 3.14 4.64
N VAL A 63 16.24 3.80 5.45
CA VAL A 63 16.76 5.15 5.20
C VAL A 63 17.77 5.20 4.03
N GLU A 64 18.45 4.10 3.71
CA GLU A 64 19.40 4.02 2.60
C GLU A 64 18.67 3.85 1.26
N GLU A 65 17.46 3.29 1.27
CA GLU A 65 16.56 3.17 0.11
C GLU A 65 15.15 3.74 0.37
N PRO A 66 15.02 5.08 0.49
CA PRO A 66 13.75 5.72 0.82
C PRO A 66 12.58 5.34 -0.11
N GLY A 67 12.85 5.08 -1.40
CA GLY A 67 11.82 4.70 -2.37
C GLY A 67 11.19 3.34 -2.06
N TRP A 68 12.01 2.30 -1.88
CA TRP A 68 11.52 0.95 -1.56
C TRP A 68 10.86 0.89 -0.18
N ALA A 69 11.42 1.59 0.79
CA ALA A 69 10.83 1.70 2.12
C ALA A 69 9.46 2.39 2.09
N ALA A 70 9.32 3.49 1.33
CA ALA A 70 8.05 4.19 1.15
C ALA A 70 6.99 3.32 0.47
N LEU A 71 7.35 2.57 -0.57
CA LEU A 71 6.45 1.60 -1.20
C LEU A 71 5.97 0.53 -0.21
N GLY A 72 6.88 0.04 0.65
CA GLY A 72 6.53 -0.87 1.74
C GLY A 72 5.53 -0.27 2.73
N VAL A 73 5.75 0.98 3.17
CA VAL A 73 4.81 1.71 4.05
C VAL A 73 3.44 1.85 3.38
N GLY A 74 3.41 2.26 2.11
CA GLY A 74 2.16 2.32 1.33
C GLY A 74 1.44 0.97 1.30
N GLY A 75 2.17 -0.12 1.06
CA GLY A 75 1.61 -1.48 1.07
C GLY A 75 1.02 -1.90 2.43
N VAL A 76 1.71 -1.60 3.54
CA VAL A 76 1.20 -1.89 4.89
C VAL A 76 -0.05 -1.07 5.20
N VAL A 77 -0.05 0.22 4.87
CA VAL A 77 -1.22 1.09 5.07
C VAL A 77 -2.38 0.63 4.20
N PHE A 78 -2.12 0.22 2.95
CA PHE A 78 -3.14 -0.37 2.08
C PHE A 78 -3.72 -1.66 2.65
N ALA A 79 -2.88 -2.58 3.16
CA ALA A 79 -3.35 -3.81 3.78
C ALA A 79 -4.25 -3.53 5.00
N PHE A 80 -3.93 -2.49 5.77
CA PHE A 80 -4.75 -2.05 6.89
C PHE A 80 -6.08 -1.43 6.44
N THR A 81 -6.04 -0.50 5.49
CA THR A 81 -7.26 0.19 5.04
C THR A 81 -8.21 -0.74 4.28
N ILE A 82 -7.70 -1.65 3.45
CA ILE A 82 -8.51 -2.64 2.74
C ILE A 82 -9.12 -3.66 3.73
N ALA A 83 -8.42 -3.99 4.81
CA ALA A 83 -8.98 -4.78 5.91
C ALA A 83 -10.10 -4.04 6.65
N ALA A 84 -9.98 -2.72 6.85
CA ALA A 84 -11.06 -1.91 7.40
C ALA A 84 -12.29 -1.87 6.46
N LEU A 85 -12.07 -1.76 5.15
CA LEU A 85 -13.14 -1.85 4.14
C LEU A 85 -13.89 -3.19 4.19
N ALA A 86 -13.18 -4.27 4.51
CA ALA A 86 -13.73 -5.61 4.67
C ALA A 86 -14.84 -5.69 5.74
N VAL A 87 -14.70 -4.85 6.78
CA VAL A 87 -15.64 -4.72 7.91
C VAL A 87 -16.37 -3.37 7.93
N LYS A 88 -16.57 -2.74 6.77
CA LYS A 88 -17.19 -1.41 6.64
C LYS A 88 -18.47 -1.19 7.44
N ASN A 89 -19.31 -2.22 7.58
CA ASN A 89 -20.56 -2.14 8.35
C ASN A 89 -20.29 -1.88 9.85
N LEU A 90 -19.24 -2.47 10.42
CA LEU A 90 -18.85 -2.26 11.82
C LEU A 90 -18.20 -0.89 12.01
N ILE A 91 -17.40 -0.47 11.03
CA ILE A 91 -16.77 0.86 11.02
C ILE A 91 -17.85 1.94 10.96
N ALA A 92 -18.82 1.84 10.05
CA ALA A 92 -19.93 2.79 9.93
C ALA A 92 -20.85 2.81 11.16
N ALA A 93 -20.95 1.70 11.91
CA ALA A 93 -21.70 1.65 13.15
C ALA A 93 -20.96 2.30 14.33
N THR A 94 -19.63 2.33 14.29
CA THR A 94 -18.78 2.82 15.39
C THR A 94 -18.32 4.26 15.18
N PHE A 95 -18.05 4.62 13.93
CA PHE A 95 -17.50 5.91 13.53
C PHE A 95 -18.46 6.61 12.56
N PRO A 96 -18.55 7.94 12.61
CA PRO A 96 -19.36 8.73 11.69
C PRO A 96 -18.66 8.87 10.32
N ILE A 97 -18.38 7.75 9.66
CA ILE A 97 -17.77 7.67 8.33
C ILE A 97 -18.71 6.91 7.40
N GLY A 98 -19.02 7.48 6.23
CA GLY A 98 -19.84 6.83 5.24
C GLY A 98 -19.06 5.81 4.41
N ASN A 99 -19.80 5.03 3.61
CA ASN A 99 -19.23 3.95 2.80
C ASN A 99 -18.34 4.47 1.67
N HIS A 100 -18.66 5.64 1.11
CA HIS A 100 -17.89 6.25 0.02
C HIS A 100 -16.59 6.84 0.56
N GLU A 101 -16.66 7.52 1.70
CA GLU A 101 -15.51 8.11 2.37
C GLU A 101 -14.51 7.05 2.82
N LEU A 102 -15.00 5.94 3.39
CA LEU A 102 -14.14 4.81 3.75
C LEU A 102 -13.49 4.18 2.52
N PHE A 103 -14.22 4.09 1.41
CA PHE A 103 -13.68 3.61 0.15
C PHE A 103 -12.58 4.53 -0.39
N ASP A 104 -12.80 5.84 -0.42
CA ASP A 104 -11.82 6.82 -0.89
C ASP A 104 -10.55 6.82 -0.03
N VAL A 105 -10.72 6.84 1.30
CA VAL A 105 -9.61 6.75 2.27
C VAL A 105 -8.82 5.46 2.06
N THR A 106 -9.47 4.37 1.65
CA THR A 106 -8.80 3.08 1.42
C THR A 106 -7.70 3.17 0.36
N PHE A 107 -7.89 4.00 -0.67
CA PHE A 107 -6.92 4.16 -1.76
C PHE A 107 -6.07 5.42 -1.63
N LEU A 108 -6.57 6.49 -1.00
CA LEU A 108 -5.83 7.74 -0.84
C LEU A 108 -4.81 7.67 0.30
N LEU A 109 -5.18 7.11 1.45
CA LEU A 109 -4.30 7.09 2.63
C LEU A 109 -2.99 6.33 2.39
N PRO A 110 -2.96 5.18 1.69
CA PRO A 110 -1.71 4.51 1.35
C PRO A 110 -0.75 5.37 0.53
N LEU A 111 -1.27 6.15 -0.43
CA LEU A 111 -0.47 7.05 -1.25
C LEU A 111 0.11 8.18 -0.39
N VAL A 112 -0.73 8.82 0.42
CA VAL A 112 -0.29 9.87 1.36
C VAL A 112 0.80 9.34 2.30
N ALA A 113 0.60 8.16 2.88
CA ALA A 113 1.56 7.52 3.77
C ALA A 113 2.89 7.20 3.06
N ALA A 114 2.84 6.71 1.81
CA ALA A 114 4.04 6.45 1.02
C ALA A 114 4.81 7.75 0.71
N PHE A 115 4.13 8.81 0.30
CA PHE A 115 4.78 10.11 0.04
C PHE A 115 5.41 10.70 1.30
N LEU A 116 4.70 10.66 2.43
CA LEU A 116 5.22 11.12 3.71
C LEU A 116 6.43 10.29 4.16
N ALA A 117 6.34 8.95 4.08
CA ALA A 117 7.45 8.07 4.41
C ALA A 117 8.67 8.33 3.52
N TYR A 118 8.45 8.53 2.21
CA TYR A 118 9.52 8.89 1.28
C TYR A 118 10.19 10.20 1.68
N ALA A 119 9.40 11.26 1.93
CA ALA A 119 9.92 12.57 2.29
C ALA A 119 10.73 12.50 3.59
N VAL A 120 10.21 11.85 4.64
CA VAL A 120 10.88 11.70 5.94
C VAL A 120 12.18 10.87 5.79
N LEU A 121 12.14 9.73 5.12
CA LEU A 121 13.34 8.91 4.95
C LEU A 121 14.39 9.59 4.07
N LYS A 122 13.95 10.35 3.06
CA LYS A 122 14.84 11.10 2.18
C LYS A 122 15.57 12.20 2.93
N THR A 123 14.89 12.94 3.82
CA THR A 123 15.53 13.98 4.64
C THR A 123 16.47 13.39 5.68
N MET A 124 16.11 12.24 6.29
CA MET A 124 16.99 11.54 7.23
C MET A 124 18.26 10.97 6.58
N ARG A 125 18.19 10.61 5.29
CA ARG A 125 19.28 9.92 4.59
C ARG A 125 20.59 10.69 4.58
N GLU A 126 20.55 12.01 4.40
CA GLU A 126 21.77 12.81 4.30
C GLU A 126 22.57 12.80 5.61
N GLY A 127 21.91 13.10 6.73
CA GLY A 127 22.53 13.06 8.06
C GLY A 127 22.99 11.64 8.42
N TYR A 128 22.16 10.65 8.14
CA TYR A 128 22.49 9.25 8.40
C TYR A 128 23.73 8.79 7.61
N MET A 129 23.83 9.09 6.32
CA MET A 129 24.98 8.73 5.49
C MET A 129 26.24 9.49 5.90
N PHE A 130 26.12 10.76 6.31
CA PHE A 130 27.24 11.53 6.83
C PHE A 130 27.82 10.91 8.11
N GLU A 131 26.97 10.57 9.08
CA GLU A 131 27.41 9.93 10.32
C GLU A 131 28.06 8.57 10.07
N LEU A 132 27.46 7.77 9.18
CA LEU A 132 27.99 6.47 8.79
C LEU A 132 29.39 6.65 8.17
N ASN A 133 29.53 7.56 7.22
CA ASN A 133 30.79 7.81 6.54
C ASN A 133 31.88 8.34 7.48
N ARG A 134 31.52 9.19 8.44
CA ARG A 134 32.44 9.70 9.46
C ARG A 134 32.97 8.57 10.36
N ARG A 135 32.12 7.64 10.78
CA ARG A 135 32.50 6.53 11.69
C ARG A 135 33.32 5.46 10.99
N TYR A 136 32.93 5.08 9.77
CA TYR A 136 33.53 3.94 9.07
C TYR A 136 34.66 4.32 8.12
N PHE A 137 34.58 5.47 7.46
CA PHE A 137 35.57 5.89 6.45
C PHE A 137 36.50 7.01 6.93
N ARG A 138 36.34 7.49 8.17
CA ARG A 138 37.14 8.58 8.77
C ARG A 138 37.34 9.77 7.83
N LEU A 139 36.32 10.10 7.04
CA LEU A 139 36.39 11.27 6.14
C LEU A 139 36.50 12.52 7.01
N ARG A 140 37.61 13.26 6.85
CA ARG A 140 37.81 14.56 7.50
C ARG A 140 36.73 15.52 6.99
N PRO A 141 36.12 16.34 7.85
CA PRO A 141 35.19 17.36 7.40
C PRO A 141 35.90 18.31 6.40
N PRO A 142 35.25 18.68 5.29
CA PRO A 142 35.78 19.74 4.42
C PRO A 142 35.90 21.04 5.23
N LYS A 143 37.02 21.75 5.05
CA LYS A 143 37.30 23.04 5.68
C LYS A 143 36.37 24.13 5.16
#